data_AF-A0A1I7YB72-F1
#
_entry.id   AF-A0A1I7YB72-F1
#
_cell.length_a   1.000
_cell.length_b   1.000
_cell.length_c   1.000
_cell.angle_alpha   90.00
_cell.angle_beta   90.00
_cell.angle_gamma   90.00
#
_symmetry.space_group_name_H-M   'P 1'
#
loop_
_entity.id
_entity.type
_entity.pdbx_description
1 polymer ?
#
loop_
_entity_poly.entity_id
_entity_poly.type
_entity_poly.pdbx_seq_one_letter_code
_entity_poly.pdbx_strand_id
1 'polypeptide(L)'
;MMVNGVIGCGPQLGYPEPAPMKTTCCPPDQKGLWNEWRAWSACSATACGGCQKRSRKRTCASAAFGCPCEGPESEDGFCSQQVCGAAPECCAPFAKTLNARKDAICLQDGTMPPCDPNGVWSEWSSVACSDTCGLCGVMQRTRKCLSEDSGCPCKGASAEGTELCGEELCKHPRLPCCAGFKKGIVNRRIVCMK
;
A
#
# COMPACT_ATOMS: atom_id res chain seq x y z
N MET A 1 -41.44 36.03 -27.48
CA MET A 1 -41.34 37.51 -27.54
C MET A 1 -42.76 38.05 -27.71
N MET A 2 -43.12 39.17 -27.08
CA MET A 2 -44.42 39.82 -27.36
C MET A 2 -44.32 40.57 -28.68
N VAL A 3 -45.13 40.18 -29.66
CA VAL A 3 -45.29 40.90 -30.92
C VAL A 3 -46.77 41.20 -31.05
N ASN A 4 -47.14 42.48 -31.04
CA ASN A 4 -48.53 42.95 -31.13
C ASN A 4 -49.48 42.34 -30.08
N GLY A 5 -49.03 42.26 -28.82
CA GLY A 5 -49.89 41.85 -27.70
C GLY A 5 -50.19 40.35 -27.61
N VAL A 6 -49.65 39.53 -28.51
CA VAL A 6 -49.75 38.06 -28.45
C VAL A 6 -48.39 37.48 -28.06
N ILE A 7 -48.39 36.57 -27.08
CA ILE A 7 -47.17 35.83 -26.69
C ILE A 7 -46.91 34.78 -27.76
N GLY A 8 -45.92 35.04 -28.62
CA GLY A 8 -45.46 34.10 -29.63
C GLY A 8 -44.13 33.44 -29.24
N CYS A 9 -44.04 32.14 -29.49
CA CYS A 9 -42.78 31.39 -29.50
C CYS A 9 -42.16 31.51 -30.91
N GLY A 10 -40.97 32.12 -31.00
CA GLY A 10 -40.24 32.31 -32.25
C GLY A 10 -38.76 32.65 -31.96
N PRO A 11 -37.88 32.56 -32.97
CA PRO A 11 -36.44 32.78 -32.79
C PRO A 11 -36.16 34.21 -32.29
N GLN A 12 -35.30 34.32 -31.27
CA GLN A 12 -34.88 35.59 -30.67
C GLN A 12 -34.06 36.37 -31.71
N LEU A 13 -34.64 37.41 -32.32
CA LEU A 13 -33.93 38.28 -33.25
C LEU A 13 -32.85 39.07 -32.48
N GLY A 14 -31.58 38.78 -32.75
CA GLY A 14 -30.44 39.53 -32.21
C GLY A 14 -29.54 38.76 -31.23
N TYR A 15 -29.89 37.52 -30.87
CA TYR A 15 -28.92 36.61 -30.27
C TYR A 15 -28.40 35.68 -31.36
N PRO A 16 -27.12 35.75 -31.77
CA PRO A 16 -26.55 34.67 -32.54
C PRO A 16 -26.68 33.40 -31.69
N GLU A 17 -27.42 32.42 -32.19
CA GLU A 17 -27.46 31.08 -31.61
C GLU A 17 -25.99 30.66 -31.45
N PRO A 18 -25.49 30.40 -30.22
CA PRO A 18 -24.12 29.98 -30.05
C PRO A 18 -23.95 28.75 -30.93
N ALA A 19 -22.98 28.81 -31.86
CA ALA A 19 -22.72 27.70 -32.78
C ALA A 19 -22.77 26.41 -31.98
N PRO A 20 -23.50 25.37 -32.43
CA PRO A 20 -23.64 24.14 -31.67
C PRO A 20 -22.24 23.71 -31.28
N MET A 21 -21.91 23.78 -29.99
CA MET A 21 -20.61 23.32 -29.52
C MET A 21 -20.55 21.90 -29.99
N LYS A 22 -19.60 21.60 -30.88
CA LYS A 22 -19.34 20.25 -31.33
C LYS A 22 -19.20 19.44 -30.05
N THR A 23 -20.19 18.62 -29.73
CA THR A 23 -20.21 17.86 -28.47
C THR A 23 -19.19 16.75 -28.64
N THR A 24 -17.92 17.11 -28.49
CA THR A 24 -16.84 16.17 -28.32
C THR A 24 -17.18 15.41 -27.03
N CYS A 25 -17.25 14.09 -27.08
CA CYS A 25 -17.49 13.25 -25.90
C CYS A 25 -16.23 13.20 -25.01
N CYS A 26 -15.62 14.36 -24.78
CA CYS A 26 -14.47 14.51 -23.92
C CYS A 26 -14.92 14.78 -22.49
N PRO A 27 -14.16 14.32 -21.49
CA PRO A 27 -14.38 14.74 -20.12
C PRO A 27 -14.20 16.28 -20.00
N PRO A 28 -14.76 16.91 -18.95
CA PRO A 28 -14.74 18.37 -18.78
C PRO A 28 -13.35 19.01 -18.77
N ASP A 29 -12.30 18.23 -18.47
CA ASP A 29 -10.90 18.66 -18.47
C ASP A 29 -10.24 18.62 -19.87
N GLN A 30 -10.99 18.21 -20.91
CA GLN A 30 -10.54 18.05 -22.30
C GLN A 30 -9.35 17.09 -22.48
N LYS A 31 -9.03 16.28 -21.47
CA LYS A 31 -7.96 15.28 -21.57
C LYS A 31 -8.49 13.96 -22.12
N GLY A 32 -7.65 13.27 -22.88
CA GLY A 32 -7.97 11.93 -23.34
C GLY A 32 -8.00 10.91 -22.19
N LEU A 33 -8.88 9.92 -22.30
CA LEU A 33 -9.04 8.80 -21.38
C LEU A 33 -8.17 7.62 -21.82
N TRP A 34 -7.21 7.26 -20.98
CA TRP A 34 -6.40 6.06 -21.16
C TRP A 34 -7.15 4.80 -20.73
N ASN A 35 -6.98 3.71 -21.48
CA ASN A 35 -7.24 2.37 -20.95
C ASN A 35 -6.19 1.99 -19.90
N GLU A 36 -6.50 0.98 -19.09
CA GLU A 36 -5.52 0.39 -18.19
C GLU A 36 -4.28 -0.10 -18.94
N TRP A 37 -3.14 -0.02 -18.26
CA TRP A 37 -1.91 -0.61 -18.76
C TRP A 37 -2.08 -2.11 -18.92
N ARG A 38 -1.64 -2.65 -20.06
CA ARG A 38 -1.47 -4.08 -20.21
C ARG A 38 -0.41 -4.59 -19.23
N ALA A 39 -0.48 -5.88 -18.93
CA ALA A 39 0.57 -6.56 -18.19
C ALA A 39 1.94 -6.34 -18.85
N TRP A 40 2.97 -6.29 -18.02
CA TRP A 40 4.36 -6.27 -18.47
C TRP A 40 4.67 -7.53 -19.29
N SER A 41 5.50 -7.38 -20.32
CA SER A 41 6.09 -8.52 -21.01
C SER A 41 6.89 -9.38 -20.04
N ALA A 42 6.88 -10.69 -20.26
CA ALA A 42 7.69 -11.62 -19.48
C ALA A 42 9.18 -11.32 -19.66
N CYS A 43 9.95 -11.55 -18.59
CA CYS A 43 11.41 -11.57 -18.66
C CYS A 43 11.90 -13.00 -18.82
N SER A 44 13.10 -13.17 -19.36
CA SER A 44 13.73 -14.48 -19.45
C SER A 44 13.96 -15.02 -18.04
N ALA A 45 13.54 -16.26 -17.80
CA ALA A 45 13.74 -16.95 -16.53
C ALA A 45 15.23 -17.12 -16.17
N THR A 46 16.11 -17.10 -17.17
CA THR A 46 17.57 -17.23 -17.00
C THR A 46 18.30 -15.90 -16.89
N ALA A 47 17.63 -14.77 -17.12
CA ALA A 47 18.28 -13.48 -17.00
C ALA A 47 18.53 -13.14 -15.53
N CYS A 48 19.59 -12.37 -15.30
CA CYS A 48 19.99 -11.81 -14.00
C CYS A 48 20.64 -10.44 -14.26
N GLY A 49 21.09 -9.77 -13.21
CA GLY A 49 21.91 -8.56 -13.31
C GLY A 49 21.16 -7.29 -13.69
N GLY A 50 19.82 -7.30 -13.78
CA GLY A 50 19.06 -6.16 -14.31
C GLY A 50 19.19 -5.96 -15.83
N CYS A 51 19.74 -6.95 -16.55
CA CYS A 51 20.15 -6.80 -17.94
C CYS A 51 18.99 -6.75 -18.95
N GLN A 52 17.82 -7.25 -18.58
CA GLN A 52 16.69 -7.33 -19.49
C GLN A 52 15.69 -6.21 -19.27
N LYS A 53 15.09 -5.80 -20.39
CA LYS A 53 13.96 -4.89 -20.41
C LYS A 53 12.67 -5.66 -20.61
N ARG A 54 11.64 -5.17 -19.96
CA ARG A 54 10.24 -5.52 -20.18
C ARG A 54 9.51 -4.28 -20.63
N SER A 55 8.48 -4.46 -21.43
CA SER A 55 7.63 -3.38 -21.92
C SER A 55 6.18 -3.63 -21.57
N ARG A 56 5.41 -2.56 -21.40
CA ARG A 56 3.95 -2.60 -21.33
C ARG A 56 3.36 -1.53 -22.23
N LYS A 57 2.13 -1.75 -22.67
CA LYS A 57 1.40 -0.83 -23.56
C LYS A 57 0.04 -0.50 -23.00
N ARG A 58 -0.45 0.69 -23.29
CA ARG A 58 -1.85 1.11 -23.10
C ARG A 58 -2.38 1.72 -24.39
N THR A 59 -3.68 1.94 -24.46
CA THR A 59 -4.33 2.54 -25.63
C THR A 59 -5.23 3.68 -25.19
N CYS A 60 -5.38 4.70 -26.03
CA CYS A 60 -6.25 5.83 -25.74
C CYS A 60 -7.70 5.48 -26.09
N ALA A 61 -8.55 5.32 -25.08
CA ALA A 61 -9.95 4.97 -25.26
C ALA A 61 -10.75 6.10 -25.93
N SER A 62 -10.38 7.34 -25.67
CA SER A 62 -11.09 8.53 -26.16
C SER A 62 -10.63 9.05 -27.52
N ALA A 63 -9.57 8.47 -28.12
CA ALA A 63 -8.98 9.00 -29.36
C ALA A 63 -9.99 9.05 -30.52
N ALA A 64 -10.81 8.01 -30.64
CA ALA A 64 -11.86 7.92 -31.66
C ALA A 64 -12.98 8.98 -31.48
N PHE A 65 -13.10 9.55 -30.28
CA PHE A 65 -14.10 10.55 -29.93
C PHE A 65 -13.56 11.99 -30.02
N GLY A 66 -12.35 12.17 -30.57
CA GLY A 66 -11.73 13.50 -30.76
C GLY A 66 -10.99 14.03 -29.55
N CYS A 67 -10.72 13.19 -28.53
CA CYS A 67 -9.98 13.56 -27.33
C CYS A 67 -8.68 12.75 -27.28
N PRO A 68 -7.57 13.25 -27.86
CA PRO A 68 -6.29 12.55 -27.83
C PRO A 68 -5.74 12.50 -26.40
N CYS A 69 -5.09 11.39 -26.06
CA CYS A 69 -4.46 11.22 -24.76
C CYS A 69 -3.06 11.81 -24.75
N GLU A 70 -2.69 12.45 -23.64
CA GLU A 70 -1.35 12.98 -23.43
C GLU A 70 -0.44 11.94 -22.75
N GLY A 71 0.82 11.89 -23.19
CA GLY A 71 1.84 11.00 -22.66
C GLY A 71 2.04 9.73 -23.50
N PRO A 72 2.92 8.82 -23.05
CA PRO A 72 3.33 7.67 -23.84
C PRO A 72 2.29 6.55 -23.83
N GLU A 73 2.19 5.85 -24.96
CA GLU A 73 1.40 4.62 -25.11
C GLU A 73 2.19 3.35 -24.74
N SER A 74 3.52 3.46 -24.61
CA SER A 74 4.43 2.38 -24.23
C SER A 74 5.39 2.81 -23.15
N GLU A 75 5.67 1.92 -22.22
CA GLU A 75 6.63 2.11 -21.15
C GLU A 75 7.57 0.91 -21.07
N ASP A 76 8.86 1.19 -20.89
CA ASP A 76 9.90 0.19 -20.66
C ASP A 76 10.37 0.22 -19.20
N GLY A 77 10.65 -0.96 -18.65
CA GLY A 77 11.24 -1.12 -17.33
C GLY A 77 12.24 -2.25 -17.33
N PHE A 78 13.14 -2.26 -16.35
CA PHE A 78 14.09 -3.36 -16.18
C PHE A 78 13.48 -4.50 -15.35
N CYS A 79 14.11 -5.67 -15.43
CA CYS A 79 13.73 -6.83 -14.64
C CYS A 79 14.95 -7.73 -14.36
N SER A 80 14.72 -8.81 -13.61
CA SER A 80 15.75 -9.78 -13.24
C SER A 80 16.90 -9.13 -12.44
N GLN A 81 16.55 -8.39 -11.39
CA GLN A 81 17.47 -7.61 -10.54
C GLN A 81 18.28 -8.45 -9.55
N GLN A 82 18.13 -9.77 -9.52
CA GLN A 82 19.06 -10.65 -8.79
C GLN A 82 20.47 -10.55 -9.36
N VAL A 83 21.48 -10.67 -8.50
CA VAL A 83 22.89 -10.70 -8.93
C VAL A 83 23.18 -11.98 -9.75
N CYS A 84 23.97 -11.83 -10.83
CA CYS A 84 24.48 -12.96 -11.60
C CYS A 84 25.64 -13.67 -10.89
N GLY A 85 25.81 -14.97 -11.11
CA GLY A 85 26.94 -15.76 -10.57
C GLY A 85 28.28 -15.58 -11.31
N ALA A 86 28.30 -14.80 -12.40
CA ALA A 86 29.48 -14.53 -13.21
C ALA A 86 29.61 -13.02 -13.48
N ALA A 87 30.84 -12.54 -13.67
CA ALA A 87 31.11 -11.13 -13.95
C ALA A 87 30.73 -10.75 -15.40
N PRO A 88 30.11 -9.56 -15.63
CA PRO A 88 29.68 -8.61 -14.61
C PRO A 88 28.43 -9.09 -13.84
N GLU A 89 28.49 -8.98 -12.52
CA GLU A 89 27.42 -9.41 -11.60
C GLU A 89 26.11 -8.63 -11.81
N CYS A 90 26.21 -7.37 -12.23
CA CYS A 90 25.12 -6.47 -12.61
C CYS A 90 25.42 -5.80 -13.95
N CYS A 91 24.42 -5.65 -14.81
CA CYS A 91 24.52 -4.88 -16.05
C CYS A 91 24.42 -3.39 -15.75
N ALA A 92 25.17 -2.56 -16.46
CA ALA A 92 24.99 -1.11 -16.39
C ALA A 92 23.55 -0.72 -16.81
N PRO A 93 22.87 0.22 -16.13
CA PRO A 93 23.36 1.13 -15.08
C PRO A 93 23.23 0.60 -13.63
N PHE A 94 22.99 -0.70 -13.45
CA PHE A 94 22.79 -1.29 -12.13
C PHE A 94 24.12 -1.53 -11.41
N ALA A 95 24.15 -1.19 -10.12
CA ALA A 95 25.22 -1.52 -9.20
C ALA A 95 24.75 -2.55 -8.17
N LYS A 96 25.68 -3.36 -7.67
CA LYS A 96 25.42 -4.32 -6.60
C LYS A 96 25.17 -3.58 -5.29
N THR A 97 24.05 -3.88 -4.64
CA THR A 97 23.66 -3.35 -3.34
C THR A 97 23.00 -4.44 -2.50
N LEU A 98 22.72 -4.18 -1.22
CA LEU A 98 22.00 -5.09 -0.34
C LEU A 98 20.55 -4.63 -0.17
N ASN A 99 19.61 -5.58 -0.25
CA ASN A 99 18.23 -5.32 0.12
C ASN A 99 18.04 -5.33 1.66
N ALA A 100 16.82 -5.06 2.14
CA ALA A 100 16.48 -5.10 3.57
C ALA A 100 16.68 -6.48 4.24
N ARG A 101 16.79 -7.56 3.45
CA ARG A 101 17.07 -8.92 3.93
C ARG A 101 18.56 -9.26 3.90
N LYS A 102 19.42 -8.32 3.51
CA LYS A 102 20.86 -8.50 3.28
C LYS A 102 21.19 -9.42 2.09
N ASP A 103 20.25 -9.60 1.15
CA ASP A 103 20.53 -10.27 -0.13
C ASP A 103 21.18 -9.28 -1.10
N ALA A 104 22.17 -9.75 -1.87
CA ALA A 104 22.78 -8.97 -2.93
C ALA A 104 21.84 -8.84 -4.14
N ILE A 105 21.56 -7.60 -4.55
CA ILE A 105 20.69 -7.25 -5.67
C ILE A 105 21.36 -6.20 -6.56
N CYS A 106 20.87 -6.04 -7.79
CA CYS A 106 21.30 -5.05 -8.76
C CYS A 106 20.28 -3.91 -8.81
N LEU A 107 20.67 -2.70 -8.37
CA LEU A 107 19.83 -1.51 -8.37
C LEU A 107 20.47 -0.38 -9.17
N GLN A 108 19.66 0.33 -9.95
CA GLN A 108 20.11 1.46 -10.75
C GLN A 108 20.59 2.57 -9.80
N ASP A 109 21.76 3.14 -10.09
CA ASP A 109 22.44 4.21 -9.33
C ASP A 109 23.00 3.84 -7.95
N GLY A 110 22.93 2.58 -7.51
CA GLY A 110 23.60 2.11 -6.28
C GLY A 110 23.16 2.82 -4.98
N THR A 111 22.21 3.74 -5.06
CA THR A 111 21.54 4.31 -3.91
C THR A 111 20.60 3.23 -3.41
N MET A 112 20.83 2.73 -2.20
CA MET A 112 19.78 2.03 -1.47
C MET A 112 18.52 2.89 -1.61
N PRO A 113 17.36 2.33 -2.02
CA PRO A 113 16.15 3.13 -2.09
C PRO A 113 16.04 3.90 -0.77
N PRO A 114 15.73 5.20 -0.78
CA PRO A 114 15.52 5.93 0.47
C PRO A 114 14.61 5.06 1.32
N CYS A 115 15.07 4.80 2.54
CA CYS A 115 14.38 3.90 3.45
C CYS A 115 12.91 4.30 3.54
N ASP A 116 12.02 3.32 3.72
CA ASP A 116 10.66 3.67 4.09
C ASP A 116 10.75 4.56 5.34
N PRO A 117 10.17 5.77 5.35
CA PRO A 117 10.29 6.69 6.48
C PRO A 117 9.71 6.12 7.79
N ASN A 118 8.98 5.01 7.73
CA ASN A 118 8.44 4.30 8.90
C ASN A 118 9.15 2.96 9.18
N GLY A 119 10.14 2.58 8.38
CA GLY A 119 10.82 1.28 8.45
C GLY A 119 9.93 0.10 8.06
N VAL A 120 10.51 -1.09 8.00
CA VAL A 120 9.81 -2.33 7.67
C VAL A 120 9.60 -3.14 8.95
N TRP A 121 8.34 -3.31 9.34
CA TRP A 121 7.96 -4.14 10.49
C TRP A 121 7.73 -5.60 10.09
N SER A 122 7.95 -6.53 11.01
CA SER A 122 7.36 -7.87 10.92
C SER A 122 5.85 -7.81 11.07
N GLU A 123 5.18 -8.90 10.71
CA GLU A 123 3.82 -9.12 11.18
C GLU A 123 3.76 -9.07 12.70
N TRP A 124 2.61 -8.65 13.22
CA TRP A 124 2.32 -8.73 14.64
C TRP A 124 2.25 -10.20 15.07
N SER A 125 2.84 -10.50 16.23
CA SER A 125 2.65 -11.79 16.86
C SER A 125 1.18 -12.01 17.24
N SER A 126 0.81 -13.28 17.36
CA SER A 126 -0.49 -13.65 17.93
C SER A 126 -0.62 -13.07 19.33
N VAL A 127 -1.81 -12.60 19.67
CA VAL A 127 -2.09 -12.04 20.99
C VAL A 127 -1.89 -13.12 22.06
N ALA A 128 -1.00 -12.85 23.00
CA ALA A 128 -0.73 -13.73 24.13
C ALA A 128 -1.00 -13.00 25.44
N CYS A 129 -1.53 -13.72 26.42
CA CYS A 129 -1.68 -13.21 27.76
C CYS A 129 -0.33 -13.32 28.49
N SER A 130 0.17 -12.22 29.06
CA SER A 130 1.46 -12.22 29.79
C SER A 130 1.44 -13.07 31.07
N ASP A 131 0.25 -13.30 31.64
CA ASP A 131 0.07 -14.12 32.84
C ASP A 131 -1.29 -14.82 32.81
N THR A 132 -1.31 -16.14 33.00
CA THR A 132 -2.51 -16.95 32.80
C THR A 132 -3.47 -16.97 33.98
N CYS A 133 -3.14 -16.31 35.11
CA CYS A 133 -3.96 -16.34 36.32
C CYS A 133 -3.98 -15.00 37.07
N GLY A 134 -4.94 -14.87 37.98
CA GLY A 134 -5.04 -13.81 38.97
C GLY A 134 -5.51 -12.45 38.45
N LEU A 135 -5.94 -12.34 37.19
CA LEU A 135 -6.05 -11.08 36.43
C LEU A 135 -4.75 -10.26 36.49
N CYS A 136 -3.61 -10.95 36.54
CA CYS A 136 -2.28 -10.34 36.56
C CYS A 136 -1.76 -10.03 35.14
N GLY A 137 -2.34 -10.69 34.13
CA GLY A 137 -1.86 -10.65 32.76
C GLY A 137 -2.46 -9.52 31.95
N VAL A 138 -1.73 -9.10 30.93
CA VAL A 138 -2.23 -8.24 29.85
C VAL A 138 -2.09 -8.96 28.52
N MET A 139 -3.10 -8.80 27.66
CA MET A 139 -3.06 -9.28 26.29
C MET A 139 -2.20 -8.32 25.47
N GLN A 140 -1.06 -8.81 25.01
CA GLN A 140 -0.13 -8.02 24.21
C GLN A 140 0.27 -8.77 22.94
N ARG A 141 0.41 -8.01 21.86
CA ARG A 141 1.06 -8.43 20.62
C ARG A 141 2.33 -7.62 20.42
N THR A 142 3.33 -8.23 19.79
CA THR A 142 4.65 -7.65 19.57
C THR A 142 5.06 -7.79 18.11
N ARG A 143 5.88 -6.87 17.62
CA ARG A 143 6.47 -6.92 16.27
C ARG A 143 7.92 -6.47 16.32
N LYS A 144 8.74 -6.94 15.39
CA LYS A 144 10.18 -6.61 15.29
C LYS A 144 10.42 -5.67 14.12
N CYS A 145 11.30 -4.69 14.28
CA CYS A 145 11.81 -3.91 13.17
C CYS A 145 12.77 -4.77 12.34
N LEU A 146 12.42 -5.04 11.09
CA LEU A 146 13.23 -5.85 10.17
C LEU A 146 14.28 -5.00 9.45
N SER A 147 14.09 -3.68 9.40
CA SER A 147 14.96 -2.75 8.69
C SER A 147 16.04 -2.09 9.58
N GLU A 148 16.05 -2.38 10.88
CA GLU A 148 16.97 -1.79 11.87
C GLU A 148 18.45 -2.07 11.52
N ASP A 149 18.77 -3.32 11.21
CA ASP A 149 20.12 -3.77 10.82
C ASP A 149 20.60 -3.14 9.49
N SER A 150 19.67 -2.63 8.69
CA SER A 150 19.93 -1.93 7.43
C SER A 150 20.04 -0.42 7.63
N GLY A 151 20.12 0.07 8.87
CA GLY A 151 20.23 1.49 9.20
C GLY A 151 18.93 2.27 9.06
N CYS A 152 17.79 1.57 9.01
CA CYS A 152 16.47 2.16 8.78
C CYS A 152 15.59 1.98 10.03
N PRO A 153 15.57 2.95 10.96
CA PRO A 153 14.84 2.83 12.20
C PRO A 153 13.32 2.83 11.95
N CYS A 154 12.60 1.93 12.62
CA CYS A 154 11.16 1.88 12.49
C CYS A 154 10.47 2.95 13.35
N LYS A 155 9.39 3.53 12.81
CA LYS A 155 8.56 4.51 13.53
C LYS A 155 7.30 3.84 14.08
N GLY A 156 7.03 4.04 15.37
CA GLY A 156 5.84 3.50 16.06
C GLY A 156 6.19 2.44 17.11
N ALA A 157 5.15 1.89 17.77
CA ALA A 157 5.34 0.97 18.88
C ALA A 157 5.72 -0.45 18.40
N SER A 158 6.60 -1.13 19.14
CA SER A 158 6.96 -2.54 18.96
C SER A 158 6.06 -3.49 19.75
N ALA A 159 5.22 -2.98 20.64
CA ALA A 159 4.24 -3.72 21.44
C ALA A 159 2.93 -2.93 21.52
N GLU A 160 1.80 -3.63 21.48
CA GLU A 160 0.47 -3.05 21.61
C GLU A 160 -0.45 -4.00 22.39
N GLY A 161 -1.37 -3.42 23.18
CA GLY A 161 -2.35 -4.15 23.98
C GLY A 161 -2.22 -3.84 25.47
N THR A 162 -3.36 -3.60 26.12
CA THR A 162 -3.48 -3.31 27.56
C THR A 162 -4.69 -3.99 28.21
N GLU A 163 -5.39 -4.85 27.48
CA GLU A 163 -6.56 -5.56 28.00
C GLU A 163 -6.13 -6.60 29.03
N LEU A 164 -6.81 -6.66 30.17
CA LEU A 164 -6.50 -7.61 31.24
C LEU A 164 -6.94 -9.03 30.85
N CYS A 165 -6.16 -10.02 31.27
CA CYS A 165 -6.44 -11.42 31.01
C CYS A 165 -5.96 -12.32 32.17
N GLY A 166 -6.28 -13.61 32.07
CA GLY A 166 -5.93 -14.60 33.10
C GLY A 166 -6.88 -14.57 34.29
N GLU A 167 -8.19 -14.68 34.06
CA GLU A 167 -9.22 -14.57 35.10
C GLU A 167 -9.21 -15.70 36.15
N GLU A 168 -8.61 -16.84 35.82
CA GLU A 168 -8.53 -18.00 36.72
C GLU A 168 -7.68 -17.71 37.95
N LEU A 169 -7.98 -18.37 39.08
CA LEU A 169 -7.20 -18.18 40.30
C LEU A 169 -5.76 -18.67 40.15
N CYS A 170 -4.80 -17.89 40.63
CA CYS A 170 -3.43 -18.38 40.76
C CYS A 170 -3.33 -19.46 41.85
N LYS A 171 -2.48 -20.46 41.58
CA LYS A 171 -2.12 -21.49 42.55
C LYS A 171 -0.98 -21.00 43.44
N HIS A 172 -0.85 -21.60 44.64
CA HIS A 172 0.26 -21.34 45.55
C HIS A 172 1.62 -21.54 44.83
N PRO A 173 2.64 -20.69 45.04
CA PRO A 173 2.83 -19.71 46.12
C PRO A 173 2.23 -18.32 45.89
N ARG A 174 1.63 -18.06 44.73
CA ARG A 174 1.08 -16.75 44.39
C ARG A 174 -0.24 -16.49 45.11
N LEU A 175 -0.53 -15.21 45.37
CA LEU A 175 -1.87 -14.81 45.81
C LEU A 175 -2.90 -15.18 44.74
N PRO A 176 -4.11 -15.64 45.12
CA PRO A 176 -5.10 -16.11 44.15
C PRO A 176 -5.53 -15.07 43.11
N CYS A 177 -5.57 -13.79 43.49
CA CYS A 177 -5.83 -12.65 42.61
C CYS A 177 -4.75 -11.59 42.81
N CYS A 178 -4.40 -10.88 41.74
CA CYS A 178 -3.51 -9.72 41.78
C CYS A 178 -4.16 -8.52 42.48
N ALA A 179 -3.31 -7.56 42.86
CA ALA A 179 -3.74 -6.36 43.57
C ALA A 179 -4.84 -5.62 42.79
N GLY A 180 -5.92 -5.25 43.49
CA GLY A 180 -7.09 -4.59 42.90
C GLY A 180 -8.20 -5.53 42.43
N PHE A 181 -7.99 -6.85 42.49
CA PHE A 181 -8.99 -7.86 42.13
C PHE A 181 -9.26 -8.82 43.29
N LYS A 182 -10.49 -9.32 43.38
CA LYS A 182 -10.97 -10.23 44.41
C LYS A 182 -11.57 -11.49 43.78
N LYS A 183 -11.63 -12.57 44.56
CA LYS A 183 -12.31 -13.80 44.14
C LYS A 183 -13.81 -13.54 44.05
N GLY A 184 -14.44 -13.95 42.97
CA GLY A 184 -15.88 -13.91 42.78
C GLY A 184 -16.37 -15.09 41.95
N ILE A 185 -17.69 -15.24 41.83
CA ILE A 185 -18.30 -16.33 41.05
C ILE A 185 -18.88 -15.73 39.78
N VAL A 186 -18.35 -16.15 38.63
CA VAL A 186 -18.86 -15.79 37.30
C VAL A 186 -19.12 -17.09 36.56
N ASN A 187 -20.32 -17.26 35.98
CA ASN A 187 -20.70 -18.46 35.23
C ASN A 187 -20.40 -19.79 35.95
N ARG A 188 -20.69 -19.86 37.26
CA ARG A 188 -20.44 -21.02 38.16
C ARG A 188 -18.95 -21.39 38.32
N ARG A 189 -18.01 -20.53 37.94
CA ARG A 189 -16.57 -20.66 38.20
C ARG A 189 -16.09 -19.59 39.18
N ILE A 190 -15.08 -19.93 39.98
CA ILE A 190 -14.44 -18.96 40.87
C ILE A 190 -13.28 -18.31 40.10
N VAL A 191 -13.42 -17.02 39.82
CA VAL A 191 -12.47 -16.23 39.04
C VAL A 191 -12.07 -14.98 39.81
N CYS A 192 -11.05 -14.28 39.35
CA CYS A 192 -10.74 -12.93 39.79
C CYS A 192 -11.63 -11.93 39.06
N MET A 193 -12.17 -10.98 39.81
CA MET A 193 -12.98 -9.87 39.30
C MET A 193 -12.77 -8.63 40.16
N LYS A 194 -13.24 -7.48 39.69
CA LYS A 194 -13.09 -6.21 40.39
C LYS A 194 -14.07 -6.09 41.57
#